data_AF-A0A0Q6W0R9-F1
#
_entry.id   AF-A0A0Q6W0R9-F1
#
_cell.length_a   1.000
_cell.length_b   1.000
_cell.length_c   1.000
_cell.angle_alpha   90.00
_cell.angle_beta   90.00
_cell.angle_gamma   90.00
#
_symmetry.space_group_name_H-M   'P 1'
#
loop_
_entity.id
_entity.type
_entity.pdbx_description
1 polymer ?
#
loop_
_entity_poly.entity_id
_entity_poly.type
_entity_poly.pdbx_seq_one_letter_code
_entity_poly.pdbx_strand_id
1 'polypeptide(L)'
;MANHQLPRKGSAAANGLVTLHGMGGVAPAVKWQRIAGWKGTGYQFHANVIDRLLLSGLVVVNDIQYIVTDAGLKFLGLKGDHEGEQPGVPAGPRYAPSPLSRAPRGRSRSPMVIREGAFDFRNHPSRIGDERLAYRGPGSFAGAALHAAAGSERS
;
A
#
# COMPACT_ATOMS: atom_id res chain seq x y z
N MET A 1 28.81 7.77 5.53
CA MET A 1 27.92 7.16 4.52
C MET A 1 27.35 8.29 3.68
N ALA A 2 27.67 8.33 2.39
CA ALA A 2 27.41 9.48 1.54
C ALA A 2 25.90 9.71 1.40
N ASN A 3 25.44 10.92 1.72
CA ASN A 3 24.13 11.40 1.33
C ASN A 3 24.10 11.47 -0.20
N HIS A 4 23.66 10.40 -0.86
CA HIS A 4 23.48 10.37 -2.31
C HIS A 4 22.40 11.39 -2.67
N GLN A 5 22.81 12.59 -3.07
CA GLN A 5 21.92 13.58 -3.67
C GLN A 5 21.46 13.04 -5.02
N LEU A 6 20.33 12.33 -4.99
CA LEU A 6 19.65 11.90 -6.19
C LEU A 6 19.31 13.13 -7.05
N PRO A 7 19.40 13.01 -8.38
CA PRO A 7 19.01 14.09 -9.27
C PRO A 7 17.54 14.43 -9.06
N ARG A 8 17.22 15.72 -8.99
CA ARG A 8 15.82 16.18 -8.90
C ARG A 8 15.05 15.76 -10.16
N LYS A 9 13.79 15.36 -10.00
CA LYS A 9 12.90 15.08 -11.14
C LYS A 9 12.82 16.30 -12.06
N GLY A 10 12.88 16.08 -13.37
CA GLY A 10 12.89 17.14 -14.40
C GLY A 10 14.24 17.85 -14.61
N SER A 11 15.27 17.53 -13.81
CA SER A 11 16.63 18.03 -14.07
C SER A 11 17.22 17.41 -15.33
N ALA A 12 18.25 18.04 -15.89
CA ALA A 12 18.99 17.51 -17.04
C ALA A 12 19.49 16.07 -16.81
N ALA A 13 19.98 15.77 -15.61
CA ALA A 13 20.41 14.42 -15.23
C ALA A 13 19.26 13.41 -15.25
N ALA A 14 18.11 13.76 -14.66
CA ALA A 14 16.93 12.88 -14.66
C ALA A 14 16.38 12.64 -16.07
N ASN A 15 16.29 13.69 -16.90
CA ASN A 15 15.85 13.57 -18.29
C ASN A 15 16.86 12.78 -19.12
N GLY A 16 18.16 12.99 -18.89
CA GLY A 16 19.24 12.20 -19.47
C GLY A 16 19.07 10.71 -19.18
N LEU A 17 18.80 10.34 -17.93
CA LEU A 17 18.56 8.94 -17.55
C LEU A 17 17.35 8.33 -18.27
N VAL A 18 16.23 9.07 -18.39
CA VAL A 18 15.06 8.64 -19.17
C VAL A 18 15.43 8.38 -20.62
N THR A 19 16.21 9.28 -21.24
CA THR A 19 16.64 9.10 -22.64
C THR A 19 17.59 7.91 -22.79
N LEU A 20 18.48 7.67 -21.83
CA LEU A 20 19.38 6.50 -21.84
C LEU A 20 18.58 5.20 -21.78
N HIS A 21 17.60 5.14 -20.88
CA HIS A 21 16.68 4.02 -20.81
C HIS A 21 15.91 3.82 -22.12
N GLY A 22 15.38 4.90 -22.71
CA GLY A 22 14.67 4.84 -24.00
C GLY A 22 15.52 4.34 -25.18
N MET A 23 16.85 4.38 -25.09
CA MET A 23 17.77 3.81 -26.08
C MET A 23 18.09 2.32 -25.84
N GLY A 24 17.43 1.67 -24.88
CA GLY A 24 17.73 0.29 -24.47
C GLY A 24 18.67 0.20 -23.26
N GLY A 25 18.83 1.30 -22.50
CA GLY A 25 19.62 1.32 -21.27
C GLY A 25 21.13 1.35 -21.45
N VAL A 26 21.63 1.35 -22.68
CA VAL A 26 23.06 1.34 -23.01
C VAL A 26 23.38 2.27 -24.16
N ALA A 27 24.30 3.23 -23.97
CA ALA A 27 24.77 4.08 -25.05
C ALA A 27 26.14 4.74 -24.78
N PRO A 28 26.94 5.04 -25.82
CA PRO A 28 28.10 5.91 -25.67
C PRO A 28 27.68 7.37 -25.49
N ALA A 29 28.51 8.17 -24.78
CA ALA A 29 28.19 9.55 -24.42
C ALA A 29 27.76 10.43 -25.61
N VAL A 30 28.44 10.33 -26.75
CA VAL A 30 28.15 11.14 -27.94
C VAL A 30 26.77 10.84 -28.52
N LYS A 31 26.42 9.55 -28.64
CA LYS A 31 25.10 9.12 -29.13
C LYS A 31 24.01 9.55 -28.15
N TRP A 32 24.28 9.38 -26.85
CA TRP A 32 23.36 9.77 -25.80
C TRP A 32 23.09 11.27 -25.78
N GLN A 33 24.13 12.10 -25.84
CA GLN A 33 24.02 13.55 -25.89
C GLN A 33 23.13 14.01 -27.08
N ARG A 34 23.32 13.39 -28.25
CA ARG A 34 22.56 13.70 -29.47
C ARG A 34 21.08 13.38 -29.32
N ILE A 35 20.76 12.19 -28.80
CA ILE A 35 19.38 11.74 -28.64
C ILE A 35 18.68 12.48 -27.49
N ALA A 36 19.42 12.86 -26.45
CA ALA A 36 18.93 13.70 -25.37
C ALA A 36 18.62 15.15 -25.81
N GLY A 37 18.95 15.54 -27.05
CA GLY A 37 18.71 16.89 -27.56
C GLY A 37 19.51 17.97 -26.83
N TRP A 38 20.67 17.62 -26.28
CA TRP A 38 21.49 18.55 -25.50
C TRP A 38 22.09 19.64 -26.39
N LYS A 39 21.88 20.90 -25.99
CA LYS A 39 22.34 22.08 -26.75
C LYS A 39 23.73 22.58 -26.36
N GLY A 40 24.26 22.14 -25.22
CA GLY A 40 25.58 22.56 -24.72
C GLY A 40 26.73 21.73 -25.28
N THR A 41 27.93 21.97 -24.77
CA THR A 41 29.14 21.21 -25.17
C THR A 41 29.11 19.80 -24.58
N GLY A 42 29.89 18.88 -25.18
CA GLY A 42 30.05 17.52 -24.65
C GLY A 42 30.64 17.51 -23.23
N TYR A 43 31.57 18.41 -22.94
CA TYR A 43 32.10 18.57 -21.57
C TYR A 43 31.01 18.98 -20.57
N GLN A 44 30.15 19.92 -20.93
CA GLN A 44 29.02 20.32 -20.08
C GLN A 44 28.00 19.19 -19.91
N PHE A 45 27.81 18.35 -20.93
CA PHE A 45 26.97 17.16 -20.82
C PHE A 45 27.56 16.18 -19.80
N HIS A 46 28.87 15.92 -19.88
CA HIS A 46 29.56 15.09 -18.90
C HIS A 46 29.39 15.62 -17.47
N ALA A 47 29.77 16.88 -17.22
CA ALA A 47 29.74 17.45 -15.88
C ALA A 47 28.32 17.55 -15.27
N ASN A 48 27.31 17.88 -16.09
CA ASN A 48 25.96 18.16 -15.58
C ASN A 48 25.03 16.94 -15.58
N VAL A 49 25.28 15.96 -16.45
CA VAL A 49 24.42 14.78 -16.62
C VAL A 49 25.16 13.54 -16.17
N ILE A 50 26.27 13.20 -16.83
CA ILE A 50 26.96 11.92 -16.62
C ILE A 50 27.54 11.85 -15.21
N ASP A 51 28.33 12.84 -14.79
CA ASP A 51 29.00 12.82 -13.48
C ASP A 51 27.98 12.76 -12.35
N ARG A 52 26.86 13.47 -12.47
CA ARG A 52 25.77 13.40 -11.49
C ARG A 52 25.11 12.02 -11.42
N LEU A 53 24.93 11.37 -12.57
CA LEU A 53 24.34 10.03 -12.63
C LEU A 53 25.30 8.94 -12.12
N LEU A 54 26.61 9.10 -12.37
CA LEU A 54 27.65 8.24 -11.83
C LEU A 54 27.76 8.40 -10.31
N LEU A 55 27.82 9.63 -9.81
CA LEU A 55 27.91 9.93 -8.36
C LEU A 55 26.68 9.44 -7.57
N SER A 56 25.52 9.37 -8.23
CA SER A 56 24.28 8.82 -7.65
C SER A 56 24.12 7.31 -7.86
N GLY A 57 25.06 6.65 -8.56
CA GLY A 57 25.03 5.21 -8.80
C GLY A 57 23.90 4.75 -9.73
N LEU A 58 23.27 5.67 -10.48
CA LEU A 58 22.15 5.38 -11.38
C LEU A 58 22.62 4.85 -12.74
N VAL A 59 23.88 5.09 -13.07
CA VAL A 59 24.55 4.66 -14.29
C VAL A 59 25.93 4.15 -13.93
N VAL A 60 26.44 3.17 -14.67
CA VAL A 60 27.83 2.70 -14.61
C VAL A 60 28.49 2.81 -15.98
N VAL A 61 29.81 2.93 -15.98
CA VAL A 61 30.62 2.88 -17.20
C VAL A 61 31.07 1.44 -17.43
N ASN A 62 30.88 0.96 -18.65
CA ASN A 62 31.49 -0.26 -19.16
C ASN A 62 32.21 0.07 -20.46
N ASP A 63 33.55 0.02 -20.43
CA ASP A 63 34.45 0.51 -21.48
C ASP A 63 34.15 1.95 -21.93
N ILE A 64 33.36 2.10 -23.01
CA ILE A 64 33.04 3.37 -23.68
C ILE A 64 31.53 3.67 -23.57
N GLN A 65 30.77 2.77 -22.96
CA GLN A 65 29.31 2.84 -22.90
C GLN A 65 28.84 3.08 -21.47
N TYR A 66 27.72 3.80 -21.37
CA TYR A 66 27.02 4.06 -20.12
C TYR A 66 25.83 3.12 -20.03
N ILE A 67 25.73 2.39 -18.94
CA ILE A 67 24.70 1.39 -18.68
C ILE A 67 23.86 1.84 -17.49
N VAL A 68 22.54 1.79 -17.63
CA VAL A 68 21.60 2.06 -16.53
C VAL A 68 21.67 0.92 -15.51
N THR A 69 21.81 1.26 -14.22
CA THR A 69 21.82 0.27 -13.13
C THR A 69 20.40 -0.06 -12.66
N ASP A 70 20.24 -1.11 -11.86
CA ASP A 70 18.98 -1.41 -11.17
C ASP A 70 18.49 -0.24 -10.30
N ALA A 71 19.41 0.50 -9.68
CA ALA A 71 19.08 1.71 -8.94
C ALA A 71 18.53 2.81 -9.87
N GLY A 72 19.09 2.94 -11.08
CA GLY A 72 18.57 3.77 -12.16
C GLY A 72 17.16 3.40 -12.59
N LEU A 73 16.90 2.10 -12.79
CA LEU A 73 15.56 1.58 -13.14
C LEU A 73 14.55 1.84 -12.02
N LYS A 74 14.92 1.57 -10.76
CA LYS A 74 14.10 1.88 -9.58
C LYS A 74 13.81 3.37 -9.45
N PHE A 75 14.79 4.24 -9.74
CA PHE A 75 14.58 5.69 -9.75
C PHE A 75 13.57 6.13 -10.83
N LEU A 76 13.57 5.47 -11.98
CA LEU A 76 12.57 5.68 -13.04
C LEU A 76 11.18 5.10 -12.69
N GLY A 77 11.06 4.34 -11.60
CA GLY A 77 9.82 3.66 -11.21
C GLY A 77 9.56 2.39 -12.02
N LEU A 78 10.58 1.87 -12.70
CA LEU A 78 10.51 0.62 -13.46
C LEU A 78 10.99 -0.52 -12.55
N LYS A 79 10.22 -1.61 -12.49
CA LYS A 79 10.72 -2.86 -11.88
C LYS A 79 11.81 -3.38 -12.80
N GLY A 80 13.04 -3.48 -12.29
CA GLY A 80 14.09 -4.17 -13.03
C GLY A 80 13.68 -5.63 -13.22
N ASP A 81 13.90 -6.16 -14.42
CA ASP A 81 13.58 -7.55 -14.81
C ASP A 81 14.37 -8.61 -14.01
N HIS A 82 15.16 -8.18 -13.02
CA HIS A 82 16.01 -9.02 -12.16
C HIS A 82 15.48 -9.22 -10.73
N GLU A 83 14.29 -8.71 -10.37
CA GLU A 83 13.61 -9.24 -9.19
C GLU A 83 13.00 -10.60 -9.57
N GLY A 84 13.86 -11.63 -9.49
CA GLY A 84 13.42 -13.01 -9.49
C GLY A 84 12.19 -13.12 -8.61
N GLU A 85 11.10 -13.54 -9.22
CA GLU A 85 9.80 -13.72 -8.60
C GLU A 85 9.97 -14.64 -7.40
N GLN A 86 10.21 -14.05 -6.22
CA GLN A 86 10.11 -14.81 -4.98
C GLN A 86 8.66 -15.27 -4.95
N PRO A 87 8.40 -16.59 -5.01
CA PRO A 87 7.05 -17.07 -4.83
C PRO A 87 6.58 -16.52 -3.50
N GLY A 88 5.54 -15.70 -3.52
CA GLY A 88 5.02 -15.04 -2.32
C GLY A 88 4.72 -16.12 -1.30
N VAL A 89 5.58 -16.25 -0.29
CA VAL A 89 5.35 -17.20 0.80
C VAL A 89 4.10 -16.72 1.52
N PRO A 90 3.01 -17.49 1.56
CA PRO A 90 1.82 -17.09 2.29
C PRO A 90 2.23 -16.84 3.73
N ALA A 91 1.89 -15.65 4.24
CA ALA A 91 2.21 -15.29 5.61
C ALA A 91 1.68 -16.37 6.56
N GLY A 92 2.58 -17.00 7.32
CA GLY A 92 2.20 -18.00 8.32
C GLY A 92 1.21 -17.40 9.33
N PRO A 93 0.37 -18.23 9.96
CA PRO A 93 -0.57 -17.76 10.96
C PRO A 93 0.17 -16.98 12.05
N ARG A 94 -0.29 -15.75 12.30
CA ARG A 94 0.23 -14.92 13.40
C ARG A 94 -0.04 -15.67 14.69
N TYR A 95 0.99 -16.20 15.34
CA TYR A 95 0.89 -16.61 16.74
C TYR A 95 0.66 -15.34 17.56
N ALA A 96 -0.60 -14.98 17.76
CA ALA A 96 -0.97 -14.03 18.78
C ALA A 96 -0.61 -14.67 20.14
N PRO A 97 0.09 -13.97 21.05
CA PRO A 97 0.12 -14.41 22.43
C PRO A 97 -1.34 -14.53 22.91
N SER A 98 -1.64 -15.67 23.51
CA SER A 98 -2.96 -16.06 24.02
C SER A 98 -3.74 -14.86 24.61
N PRO A 99 -5.05 -14.70 24.31
CA PRO A 99 -5.86 -13.61 24.82
C PRO A 99 -6.28 -13.90 26.26
N LEU A 100 -5.32 -13.99 27.17
CA LEU A 100 -5.56 -14.02 28.60
C LEU A 100 -4.87 -12.81 29.21
N SER A 101 -5.69 -11.95 29.81
CA SER A 101 -5.31 -10.78 30.60
C SER A 101 -5.16 -9.44 29.87
N ARG A 102 -6.22 -9.02 29.18
CA ARG A 102 -6.68 -7.62 29.34
C ARG A 102 -8.13 -7.64 29.82
N ALA A 103 -8.30 -7.76 31.14
CA ALA A 103 -9.53 -7.34 31.77
C ALA A 103 -9.84 -5.89 31.31
N PRO A 104 -11.08 -5.57 30.91
CA PRO A 104 -11.44 -4.21 30.57
C PRO A 104 -11.31 -3.39 31.86
N ARG A 105 -10.26 -2.55 31.94
CA ARG A 105 -10.20 -1.49 32.95
C ARG A 105 -11.47 -0.67 32.78
N GLY A 106 -12.33 -0.73 33.79
CA GLY A 106 -13.63 -0.07 33.82
C GLY A 106 -13.47 1.38 33.40
N ARG A 107 -13.94 1.70 32.20
CA ARG A 107 -14.23 3.09 31.85
C ARG A 107 -15.38 3.48 32.74
N SER A 108 -15.06 4.14 33.85
CA SER A 108 -16.02 4.92 34.63
C SER A 108 -16.69 5.88 33.65
N ARG A 109 -17.87 5.50 33.16
CA ARG A 109 -18.74 6.41 32.44
C ARG A 109 -19.33 7.28 33.54
N SER A 110 -19.05 8.58 33.50
CA SER A 110 -19.75 9.57 34.33
C SER A 110 -21.26 9.30 34.27
N PRO A 111 -22.00 9.41 35.38
CA PRO A 111 -23.43 9.16 35.38
C PRO A 111 -24.09 10.09 34.36
N MET A 112 -24.66 9.50 33.32
CA MET A 112 -25.37 10.23 32.28
C MET A 112 -26.65 10.77 32.93
N VAL A 113 -26.72 12.08 33.13
CA VAL A 113 -27.93 12.73 33.64
C VAL A 113 -28.98 12.67 32.52
N ILE A 114 -29.83 11.65 32.58
CA ILE A 114 -30.96 11.45 31.69
C ILE A 114 -32.06 12.41 32.16
N ARG A 115 -32.49 13.32 31.28
CA ARG A 115 -33.62 14.21 31.55
C ARG A 115 -34.92 13.41 31.45
N GLU A 116 -35.92 13.74 32.26
CA GLU A 116 -37.27 13.17 32.12
C GLU A 116 -37.76 13.38 30.67
N GLY A 117 -38.29 12.32 30.06
CA GLY A 117 -38.73 12.29 28.67
C GLY A 117 -37.68 11.89 27.62
N ALA A 118 -36.41 11.70 27.99
CA ALA A 118 -35.34 11.38 27.02
C ALA A 118 -35.47 10.01 26.33
N PHE A 119 -36.32 9.11 26.85
CA PHE A 119 -36.57 7.79 26.27
C PHE A 119 -38.01 7.58 25.79
N ASP A 120 -38.85 8.61 25.79
CA ASP A 120 -40.27 8.46 25.42
C ASP A 120 -40.44 7.96 23.98
N PHE A 121 -39.49 8.32 23.11
CA PHE A 121 -39.48 7.89 21.71
C PHE A 121 -39.15 6.41 21.50
N ARG A 122 -38.61 5.69 22.49
CA ARG A 122 -38.26 4.26 22.35
C ARG A 122 -39.47 3.35 22.33
N ASN A 123 -40.60 3.80 22.88
CA ASN A 123 -41.83 3.01 22.96
C ASN A 123 -42.84 3.37 21.86
N HIS A 124 -42.50 4.27 20.94
CA HIS A 124 -43.32 4.53 19.76
C HIS A 124 -42.99 3.52 18.67
N PRO A 125 -43.91 2.61 18.30
CA PRO A 125 -43.68 1.71 17.19
C PRO A 125 -43.51 2.52 15.91
N SER A 126 -42.37 2.37 15.24
CA SER A 126 -42.14 2.95 13.93
C SER A 126 -43.14 2.36 12.94
N ARG A 127 -43.80 3.21 12.14
CA ARG A 127 -44.73 2.79 11.09
C ARG A 127 -44.02 2.79 9.75
N ILE A 128 -44.19 1.73 8.95
CA ILE A 128 -43.81 1.69 7.54
C ILE A 128 -45.10 1.38 6.79
N GLY A 129 -45.65 2.37 6.07
CA GLY A 129 -46.98 2.24 5.46
C GLY A 129 -48.09 2.06 6.51
N ASP A 130 -49.05 1.18 6.25
CA ASP A 130 -50.21 0.91 7.12
C ASP A 130 -50.01 -0.19 8.16
N GLU A 131 -48.88 -0.89 8.16
CA GLU A 131 -48.62 -1.98 9.10
C GLU A 131 -47.81 -1.54 10.33
N ARG A 132 -48.19 -2.09 11.49
CA ARG A 132 -47.49 -1.88 12.77
C ARG A 132 -46.52 -3.03 13.04
N LEU A 133 -45.23 -2.71 13.13
CA LEU A 133 -44.21 -3.68 13.55
C LEU A 133 -44.09 -3.71 15.08
N ALA A 134 -44.21 -4.91 15.66
CA ALA A 134 -44.03 -5.13 17.10
C ALA A 134 -42.55 -5.02 17.48
N TYR A 135 -42.27 -4.30 18.58
CA TYR A 135 -40.93 -4.09 19.08
C TYR A 135 -40.35 -5.38 19.67
N ARG A 136 -39.22 -5.86 19.12
CA ARG A 136 -38.48 -7.03 19.64
C ARG A 136 -37.26 -6.52 20.42
N GLY A 137 -37.35 -6.54 21.75
CA GLY A 137 -36.25 -6.14 22.63
C GLY A 137 -35.03 -7.10 22.55
N PRO A 138 -33.82 -6.62 22.88
CA PRO A 138 -32.60 -7.42 22.84
C PRO A 138 -32.51 -8.33 24.08
N GLY A 139 -33.15 -9.50 23.99
CA GLY A 139 -33.12 -10.50 25.07
C GLY A 139 -33.79 -11.85 24.76
N SER A 140 -34.31 -12.04 23.54
CA SER A 140 -35.00 -13.27 23.13
C SER A 140 -34.05 -14.20 22.34
N PHE A 141 -33.04 -14.74 23.03
CA PHE A 141 -32.43 -16.03 22.65
C PHE A 141 -32.83 -17.03 23.73
N ALA A 142 -34.09 -17.43 23.71
CA ALA A 142 -34.60 -18.54 24.50
C ALA A 142 -35.25 -19.53 23.55
N GLY A 143 -34.62 -20.71 23.42
CA GLY A 143 -35.29 -21.96 23.08
C GLY A 143 -35.55 -22.21 21.60
N ALA A 144 -34.52 -22.59 20.85
CA ALA A 144 -34.69 -23.45 19.68
C ALA A 144 -33.61 -24.53 19.67
N ALA A 145 -33.63 -25.39 20.68
CA ALA A 145 -33.01 -26.71 20.63
C ALA A 145 -33.75 -27.66 21.57
N LEU A 146 -33.93 -28.91 21.09
CA LEU A 146 -34.55 -30.08 21.71
C LEU A 146 -36.09 -30.21 21.62
N HIS A 147 -36.56 -30.92 20.59
CA HIS A 147 -37.15 -32.26 20.76
C HIS A 147 -37.41 -32.89 19.38
N ALA A 148 -36.59 -33.86 18.99
CA ALA A 148 -36.97 -34.89 18.01
C ALA A 148 -36.00 -36.08 18.14
N ALA A 149 -36.14 -36.84 19.22
CA ALA A 149 -35.70 -38.22 19.30
C ALA A 149 -36.89 -39.06 19.76
N ALA A 150 -36.98 -40.27 19.21
CA ALA A 150 -37.93 -41.36 19.48
C ALA A 150 -39.19 -41.42 18.58
N GLY A 151 -39.05 -42.15 17.47
CA GLY A 151 -39.67 -43.48 17.30
C GLY A 151 -41.20 -43.61 17.32
N SER A 152 -41.75 -44.12 16.22
CA SER A 152 -42.85 -45.11 16.13
C SER A 152 -43.10 -45.32 14.63
N GLU A 153 -42.68 -46.40 13.99
CA GLU A 153 -43.31 -47.73 13.99
C GLU A 153 -44.85 -47.69 13.79
N ARG A 154 -45.30 -48.48 12.81
CA ARG A 154 -46.67 -49.00 12.55
C ARG A 154 -47.62 -48.04 11.81
N SER A 155 -48.38 -48.44 10.79
CA SER A 155 -48.61 -49.70 10.07
C SER A 155 -49.20 -49.38 8.70
#